data_AF-A0A2Z4U885-F1
#
_entry.id   AF-A0A2Z4U885-F1
#
_cell.length_a   1.000
_cell.length_b   1.000
_cell.length_c   1.000
_cell.angle_alpha   90.00
_cell.angle_beta   90.00
_cell.angle_gamma   90.00
#
_symmetry.space_group_name_H-M   'P 1'
#
loop_
_entity.id
_entity.type
_entity.pdbx_description
1 polymer ?
#
loop_
_entity_poly.entity_id
_entity_poly.type
_entity_poly.pdbx_seq_one_letter_code
_entity_poly.pdbx_strand_id
1 'polypeptide(L)'
;MPLIVDKEKIKIEILDAYNRLSDTRPITDISLREISREASMSHSKVLRYFGDKNSLNIAAVHRAGQMLCSQIIDWFEARDIKEFSDMKAYMNAFFHSVSESRNMLITPKKIIMTTALASYSKELQNAVREELHHIYVTLQEQFAANYEKKLSEEEIHIIFFIYFGIYYVGFIDPKMTEIDITKGISQLFL
;
A
#
# COMPACT_ATOMS: atom_id res chain seq x y z
N MET A 1 -21.22 30.49 15.06
CA MET A 1 -20.94 29.04 15.22
C MET A 1 -19.44 28.83 15.12
N PRO A 2 -18.78 28.10 16.02
CA PRO A 2 -17.38 27.76 15.81
C PRO A 2 -17.30 26.74 14.66
N LEU A 3 -16.38 26.96 13.72
CA LEU A 3 -16.02 25.97 12.69
C LEU A 3 -15.56 24.71 13.42
N ILE A 4 -16.35 23.65 13.36
CA ILE A 4 -15.88 22.30 13.72
C ILE A 4 -14.88 21.94 12.63
N VAL A 5 -13.61 22.25 12.87
CA VAL A 5 -12.52 21.82 12.01
C VAL A 5 -12.46 20.30 12.12
N ASP A 6 -12.82 19.62 11.03
CA ASP A 6 -12.65 18.19 10.91
C ASP A 6 -11.15 17.86 10.97
N LYS A 7 -10.73 17.35 12.13
CA LYS A 7 -9.32 17.05 12.40
C LYS A 7 -8.79 15.98 11.45
N GLU A 8 -9.61 15.01 11.08
CA GLU A 8 -9.21 13.93 10.19
C GLU A 8 -9.09 14.43 8.75
N LYS A 9 -10.02 15.29 8.31
CA LYS A 9 -9.89 15.95 7.00
C LYS A 9 -8.57 16.71 6.86
N ILE A 10 -8.17 17.48 7.87
CA ILE A 10 -6.89 18.22 7.83
C ILE A 10 -5.69 17.28 7.82
N LYS A 11 -5.70 16.18 8.59
CA LYS A 11 -4.64 15.18 8.53
C LYS A 11 -4.53 14.56 7.14
N ILE A 12 -5.66 14.24 6.51
CA ILE A 12 -5.73 13.70 5.16
C ILE A 12 -5.11 14.68 4.16
N GLU A 13 -5.47 15.97 4.22
CA GLU A 13 -4.91 17.01 3.34
C GLU A 13 -3.38 17.13 3.47
N ILE A 14 -2.85 17.06 4.70
CA ILE A 14 -1.40 17.09 4.95
C ILE A 14 -0.71 15.82 4.41
N LEU A 15 -1.32 14.65 4.61
CA LEU A 15 -0.81 13.38 4.10
C LEU A 15 -0.85 13.35 2.57
N ASP A 16 -1.87 13.92 1.93
CA ASP A 16 -1.97 14.02 0.47
C ASP A 16 -0.87 14.94 -0.09
N ALA A 17 -0.62 16.08 0.58
CA ALA A 17 0.51 16.95 0.26
C ALA A 17 1.85 16.23 0.39
N TYR A 18 2.03 15.46 1.47
CA TYR A 18 3.22 14.66 1.64
C TYR A 18 3.39 13.61 0.52
N ASN A 19 2.30 12.96 0.13
CA ASN A 19 2.31 11.94 -0.92
C ASN A 19 2.73 12.55 -2.27
N ARG A 20 2.15 13.68 -2.67
CA ARG A 20 2.53 14.42 -3.89
C ARG A 20 4.03 14.75 -3.93
N LEU A 21 4.61 15.17 -2.80
CA LEU A 21 6.04 15.43 -2.73
C LEU A 21 6.88 14.14 -2.81
N SER A 22 6.42 13.05 -2.22
CA SER A 22 7.12 11.75 -2.28
C SER A 22 7.02 11.07 -3.65
N ASP A 23 6.15 11.55 -4.52
CA ASP A 23 6.07 11.06 -5.89
C ASP A 23 7.25 11.52 -6.74
N THR A 24 7.83 12.68 -6.43
CA THR A 24 8.89 13.29 -7.25
C THR A 24 10.30 13.13 -6.69
N ARG A 25 10.46 12.77 -5.41
CA ARG A 25 11.77 12.65 -4.76
C ARG A 25 11.75 11.80 -3.47
N PRO A 26 12.92 11.35 -2.97
CA PRO A 26 13.01 10.55 -1.74
C PRO A 26 12.40 11.23 -0.52
N ILE A 27 11.75 10.44 0.35
CA ILE A 27 11.10 10.93 1.57
C ILE A 27 12.09 11.50 2.59
N THR A 28 13.36 11.12 2.55
CA THR A 28 14.45 11.70 3.35
C THR A 28 14.60 13.20 3.11
N ASP A 29 14.39 13.63 1.87
CA ASP A 29 14.70 14.98 1.41
C ASP A 29 13.53 15.95 1.60
N ILE A 30 12.37 15.46 2.03
CA ILE A 30 11.14 16.24 2.21
C ILE A 30 11.05 16.76 3.63
N SER A 31 11.17 18.06 3.85
CA SER A 31 11.00 18.66 5.18
C SER A 31 9.52 18.91 5.54
N LEU A 32 9.21 19.00 6.83
CA LEU A 32 7.87 19.42 7.30
C LEU A 32 7.49 20.81 6.77
N ARG A 33 8.46 21.70 6.55
CA ARG A 33 8.23 23.03 5.99
C ARG A 33 7.77 22.96 4.55
N GLU A 34 8.35 22.07 3.76
CA GLU A 34 7.93 21.81 2.38
C GLU A 34 6.52 21.22 2.34
N ILE A 35 6.22 20.24 3.19
CA ILE A 35 4.86 19.67 3.32
C ILE A 35 3.86 20.77 3.68
N SER A 36 4.23 21.68 4.59
CA SER A 36 3.37 22.79 4.98
C SER A 36 3.06 23.71 3.79
N ARG A 37 4.06 24.02 2.96
CA ARG A 37 3.87 24.82 1.73
C ARG A 37 2.99 24.10 0.72
N GLU A 38 3.25 22.81 0.48
CA GLU A 38 2.46 21.98 -0.43
C GLU A 38 1.00 21.84 0.01
N ALA A 39 0.74 21.78 1.32
CA ALA A 39 -0.60 21.75 1.89
C ALA A 39 -1.27 23.14 1.95
N SER A 40 -0.57 24.21 1.57
CA SER A 40 -1.02 25.60 1.78
C SER A 40 -1.38 25.90 3.24
N MET A 41 -0.58 25.37 4.17
CA MET A 41 -0.76 25.50 5.62
C MET A 41 0.46 26.14 6.30
N SER A 42 0.27 26.76 7.45
CA SER A 42 1.40 27.23 8.26
C SER A 42 2.19 26.05 8.81
N HIS A 43 3.50 26.25 9.00
CA HIS A 43 4.36 25.23 9.61
C HIS A 43 3.89 24.84 11.03
N SER A 44 3.44 25.81 11.81
CA SER A 44 2.85 25.60 13.14
C SER A 44 1.59 24.73 13.09
N LYS A 45 0.76 24.87 12.04
CA LYS A 45 -0.43 24.05 11.86
C LYS A 45 -0.04 22.60 11.63
N VAL A 46 0.88 22.32 10.69
CA VAL A 46 1.34 20.94 10.44
C VAL A 46 1.96 20.31 11.69
N LEU A 47 2.82 21.05 12.40
CA LEU A 47 3.41 20.59 13.67
C LEU A 47 2.35 20.28 14.73
N ARG A 48 1.24 21.03 14.79
CA ARG A 48 0.15 20.74 15.73
C ARG A 48 -0.54 19.41 15.47
N TYR A 49 -0.59 18.95 14.22
CA TYR A 49 -1.26 17.68 13.86
C TYR A 49 -0.34 16.47 13.98
N PHE A 50 0.94 16.61 13.63
CA PHE A 50 1.86 15.47 13.58
C PHE A 50 3.02 15.55 14.58
N GLY A 51 3.32 16.70 15.18
CA GLY A 51 4.43 16.88 16.11
C GLY A 51 5.79 16.90 15.41
N ASP A 52 6.14 15.81 14.72
CA ASP A 52 7.39 15.66 13.99
C ASP A 52 7.22 14.88 12.68
N LYS A 53 8.32 14.71 11.94
CA LYS A 53 8.35 13.99 10.66
C LYS A 53 8.17 12.49 10.85
N ASN A 54 8.58 11.93 12.00
CA ASN A 54 8.48 10.50 12.26
C ASN A 54 7.02 10.10 12.49
N SER A 55 6.28 10.84 13.32
CA SER A 55 4.83 10.66 13.50
C SER A 55 4.05 10.85 12.20
N LEU A 56 4.47 11.77 11.33
CA LEU A 56 3.89 11.92 10.00
C LEU A 56 4.15 10.68 9.11
N ASN A 57 5.36 10.12 9.16
CA ASN A 57 5.68 8.87 8.45
C ASN A 57 4.85 7.68 8.97
N ILE A 58 4.71 7.54 10.28
CA ILE A 58 3.88 6.50 10.91
C ILE A 58 2.43 6.61 10.42
N ALA A 59 1.85 7.82 10.48
CA ALA A 59 0.49 8.04 9.99
C ALA A 59 0.34 7.76 8.49
N ALA A 60 1.37 8.08 7.69
CA ALA A 60 1.36 7.78 6.26
C ALA A 60 1.43 6.27 5.98
N VAL A 61 2.18 5.51 6.79
CA VAL A 61 2.24 4.04 6.70
C VAL A 61 0.89 3.42 7.05
N HIS A 62 0.28 3.80 8.17
CA HIS A 62 -1.04 3.30 8.56
C HIS A 62 -2.10 3.59 7.49
N ARG A 63 -2.12 4.81 6.96
CA ARG A 63 -3.05 5.15 5.87
C ARG A 63 -2.79 4.30 4.63
N ALA A 64 -1.53 4.07 4.29
CA ALA A 64 -1.17 3.26 3.13
C ALA A 64 -1.61 1.79 3.32
N GLY A 65 -1.38 1.21 4.50
CA GLY A 65 -1.82 -0.15 4.80
C GLY A 65 -3.34 -0.29 4.72
N GLN A 66 -4.09 0.62 5.36
CA GLN A 66 -5.56 0.66 5.27
C GLN A 66 -6.06 0.74 3.83
N MET A 67 -5.49 1.62 3.02
CA MET A 67 -5.86 1.75 1.60
C MET A 67 -5.59 0.46 0.81
N LEU A 68 -4.48 -0.25 1.08
CA LEU A 68 -4.20 -1.53 0.42
C LEU A 68 -5.17 -2.62 0.85
N CYS A 69 -5.49 -2.71 2.14
CA CYS A 69 -6.49 -3.66 2.61
C CYS A 69 -7.85 -3.41 1.94
N SER A 70 -8.31 -2.16 1.89
CA SER A 70 -9.54 -1.80 1.18
C SER A 70 -9.50 -2.19 -0.29
N GLN A 71 -8.40 -1.92 -0.99
CA GLN A 71 -8.24 -2.28 -2.41
C GLN A 71 -8.29 -3.80 -2.65
N ILE A 72 -7.69 -4.58 -1.74
CA ILE A 72 -7.76 -6.04 -1.79
C ILE A 72 -9.22 -6.48 -1.61
N ILE A 73 -9.88 -6.01 -0.56
CA ILE A 73 -11.29 -6.35 -0.29
C ILE A 73 -12.18 -5.98 -1.48
N ASP A 74 -12.10 -4.74 -1.98
CA ASP A 74 -12.87 -4.25 -3.12
C ASP A 74 -12.66 -5.11 -4.37
N TRP A 75 -11.44 -5.62 -4.61
CA TRP A 75 -11.17 -6.46 -5.76
C TRP A 75 -11.89 -7.82 -5.68
N PHE A 76 -11.87 -8.44 -4.49
CA PHE A 76 -12.50 -9.73 -4.23
C PHE A 76 -14.02 -9.61 -4.16
N GLU A 77 -14.57 -8.58 -3.52
CA GLU A 77 -16.03 -8.37 -3.44
C GLU A 77 -16.64 -8.09 -4.82
N ALA A 78 -15.88 -7.50 -5.73
CA ALA A 78 -16.34 -7.18 -7.08
C ALA A 78 -16.34 -8.38 -8.04
N ARG A 79 -15.84 -9.55 -7.65
CA ARG A 79 -15.62 -10.70 -8.55
C ARG A 79 -15.94 -12.03 -7.88
N ASP A 80 -16.79 -12.83 -8.51
CA ASP A 80 -17.00 -14.22 -8.10
C ASP A 80 -16.00 -15.13 -8.84
N ILE A 81 -15.36 -16.06 -8.12
CA ILE A 81 -14.46 -17.07 -8.72
C ILE A 81 -15.14 -17.89 -9.83
N LYS A 82 -16.47 -18.04 -9.78
CA LYS A 82 -17.27 -18.74 -10.80
C LYS A 82 -17.27 -18.04 -12.16
N GLU A 83 -16.87 -16.77 -12.22
CA GLU A 83 -16.68 -16.03 -13.48
C GLU A 83 -15.42 -16.47 -14.23
N PHE A 84 -14.57 -17.30 -13.60
CA PHE A 84 -13.28 -17.72 -14.13
C PHE A 84 -13.26 -19.21 -14.43
N SER A 85 -12.46 -19.60 -15.44
CA SER A 85 -12.35 -20.99 -15.88
C SER A 85 -11.72 -21.91 -14.84
N ASP A 86 -10.77 -21.38 -14.08
CA ASP A 86 -10.06 -22.09 -13.01
C ASP A 86 -9.38 -21.09 -12.04
N MET A 87 -8.81 -21.61 -10.96
CA MET A 87 -8.07 -20.84 -9.97
C MET A 87 -6.89 -20.06 -10.58
N LYS A 88 -6.25 -20.63 -11.59
CA LYS A 88 -5.10 -20.01 -12.24
C LYS A 88 -5.51 -18.75 -12.98
N ALA A 89 -6.64 -18.78 -13.68
CA ALA A 89 -7.24 -17.60 -14.31
C ALA A 89 -7.65 -16.54 -13.29
N TYR A 90 -8.23 -16.96 -12.15
CA TYR A 90 -8.60 -16.04 -11.06
C TYR A 90 -7.37 -15.35 -10.43
N MET A 91 -6.34 -16.12 -10.08
CA MET A 91 -5.07 -15.60 -9.55
C MET A 91 -4.36 -14.69 -10.55
N ASN A 92 -4.35 -15.06 -11.83
CA ASN A 92 -3.77 -14.22 -12.87
C ASN A 92 -4.52 -12.88 -12.99
N ALA A 93 -5.86 -12.88 -12.92
CA ALA A 93 -6.64 -11.66 -12.95
C ALA A 93 -6.35 -10.77 -11.73
N PHE A 94 -6.16 -11.35 -10.55
CA PHE A 94 -5.76 -10.62 -9.35
C PHE A 94 -4.41 -9.92 -9.55
N PHE A 95 -3.36 -10.69 -9.87
CA PHE A 95 -2.02 -10.12 -10.04
C PHE A 95 -1.92 -9.18 -11.24
N HIS A 96 -2.70 -9.40 -12.29
CA HIS A 96 -2.77 -8.48 -13.42
C HIS A 96 -3.36 -7.13 -12.99
N SER A 97 -4.46 -7.13 -12.21
CA SER A 97 -5.03 -5.88 -11.69
C SER A 97 -4.06 -5.09 -10.80
N VAL A 98 -3.21 -5.79 -10.07
CA VAL A 98 -2.13 -5.22 -9.25
C VAL A 98 -1.04 -4.58 -10.13
N SER A 99 -0.74 -5.18 -11.29
CA SER A 99 0.26 -4.66 -12.23
C SER A 99 -0.21 -3.46 -13.06
N GLU A 100 -1.49 -3.41 -13.44
CA GLU A 100 -2.01 -2.36 -14.33
C GLU A 100 -2.36 -1.05 -13.60
N SER A 101 -2.61 -1.14 -12.30
CA SER A 101 -3.11 -0.03 -11.51
C SER A 101 -1.98 0.94 -11.16
N ARG A 102 -1.76 1.94 -12.02
CA ARG A 102 -0.83 3.05 -11.76
C ARG A 102 -1.08 3.76 -10.42
N ASN A 103 -2.32 3.77 -9.94
CA ASN A 103 -2.70 4.29 -8.62
C ASN A 103 -2.34 3.36 -7.45
N MET A 104 -2.22 2.05 -7.68
CA MET A 104 -1.71 1.11 -6.66
C MET A 104 -0.19 1.12 -6.55
N LEU A 105 0.57 1.86 -7.36
CA LEU A 105 2.02 2.00 -7.14
C LEU A 105 2.35 2.99 -6.01
N ILE A 106 1.49 3.99 -5.76
CA ILE A 106 1.77 5.07 -4.79
C ILE A 106 1.71 4.55 -3.34
N THR A 107 0.75 3.68 -3.04
CA THR A 107 0.47 3.19 -1.68
C THR A 107 1.53 2.20 -1.17
N PRO A 108 1.90 1.14 -1.91
CA PRO A 108 3.00 0.23 -1.58
C PRO A 108 4.35 0.92 -1.64
N LYS A 109 4.59 1.85 -2.59
CA LYS A 109 5.81 2.67 -2.60
C LYS A 109 6.02 3.35 -1.26
N LYS A 110 4.95 3.83 -0.61
CA LYS A 110 5.04 4.43 0.72
C LYS A 110 5.52 3.44 1.77
N ILE A 111 4.91 2.26 1.83
CA ILE A 111 5.31 1.19 2.77
C ILE A 111 6.75 0.76 2.49
N ILE A 112 7.12 0.57 1.22
CA ILE A 112 8.45 0.16 0.76
C ILE A 112 9.52 1.19 1.12
N MET A 113 9.33 2.46 0.74
CA MET A 113 10.27 3.55 1.04
C MET A 113 10.44 3.74 2.55
N THR A 114 9.36 3.55 3.32
CA THR A 114 9.40 3.68 4.77
C THR A 114 10.05 2.48 5.45
N THR A 115 10.05 1.30 4.81
CA THR A 115 10.79 0.11 5.29
C THR A 115 12.30 0.37 5.35
N ALA A 116 12.86 1.13 4.41
CA ALA A 116 14.26 1.55 4.46
C ALA A 116 14.54 2.54 5.61
N LEU A 117 13.55 3.36 5.99
CA LEU A 117 13.65 4.29 7.13
C LEU A 117 13.40 3.61 8.48
N ALA A 118 12.65 2.51 8.50
CA ALA A 118 12.31 1.78 9.71
C ALA A 118 13.55 1.28 10.47
N SER A 119 14.68 1.08 9.77
CA SER A 119 15.96 0.76 10.42
C SER A 119 16.47 1.82 11.39
N TYR A 120 15.91 3.05 11.35
CA TYR A 120 16.34 4.19 12.16
C TYR A 120 15.32 4.64 13.21
N SER A 121 14.10 4.07 13.25
CA SER A 121 13.09 4.32 14.30
C SER A 121 12.32 3.05 14.61
N LYS A 122 12.33 2.66 15.89
CA LYS A 122 11.64 1.46 16.36
C LYS A 122 10.12 1.61 16.25
N GLU A 123 9.60 2.81 16.50
CA GLU A 123 8.19 3.15 16.36
C GLU A 123 7.74 2.99 14.91
N LEU A 124 8.54 3.50 13.97
CA LEU A 124 8.28 3.38 12.55
C LEU A 124 8.38 1.93 12.07
N GLN A 125 9.36 1.18 12.58
CA GLN A 125 9.49 -0.25 12.31
C GLN A 125 8.28 -1.05 12.78
N ASN A 126 7.77 -0.74 13.96
CA ASN A 126 6.58 -1.39 14.50
C ASN A 126 5.36 -1.09 13.63
N ALA A 127 5.16 0.18 13.24
CA ALA A 127 4.06 0.57 12.36
C ALA A 127 4.12 -0.15 11.00
N VAL A 128 5.30 -0.22 10.38
CA VAL A 128 5.48 -0.96 9.12
C VAL A 128 5.17 -2.45 9.29
N ARG A 129 5.66 -3.07 10.38
CA ARG A 129 5.40 -4.49 10.67
C ARG A 129 3.90 -4.76 10.87
N GLU A 130 3.24 -3.89 11.63
CA GLU A 130 1.80 -3.98 11.89
C GLU A 130 0.99 -3.90 10.60
N GLU A 131 1.28 -2.93 9.73
CA GLU A 131 0.56 -2.81 8.46
C GLU A 131 0.85 -3.95 7.49
N LEU A 132 2.09 -4.42 7.39
CA LEU A 132 2.40 -5.60 6.58
C LEU A 132 1.66 -6.84 7.08
N HIS A 133 1.52 -6.99 8.40
CA HIS A 133 0.75 -8.08 9.00
C HIS A 133 -0.75 -7.93 8.71
N HIS A 134 -1.32 -6.73 8.81
CA HIS A 134 -2.73 -6.49 8.45
C HIS A 134 -3.02 -6.81 6.98
N ILE A 135 -2.12 -6.44 6.07
CA ILE A 135 -2.26 -6.76 4.65
C ILE A 135 -2.19 -8.28 4.42
N TYR A 136 -1.26 -8.97 5.10
CA TYR A 136 -1.15 -10.43 5.05
C TYR A 136 -2.44 -11.12 5.49
N VAL A 137 -2.97 -10.73 6.66
CA VAL A 137 -4.23 -11.27 7.20
C VAL A 137 -5.39 -10.96 6.26
N THR A 138 -5.46 -9.75 5.70
CA THR A 138 -6.53 -9.38 4.75
C THR A 138 -6.50 -10.28 3.52
N LEU A 139 -5.32 -10.52 2.92
CA LEU A 139 -5.20 -11.46 1.80
C LEU A 139 -5.65 -12.86 2.20
N GLN A 140 -5.18 -13.36 3.35
CA GLN A 140 -5.56 -14.67 3.87
C GLN A 140 -7.08 -14.82 4.03
N GLU A 141 -7.74 -13.83 4.62
CA GLU A 141 -9.19 -13.81 4.84
C GLU A 141 -9.95 -13.75 3.52
N GLN A 142 -9.52 -12.89 2.58
CA GLN A 142 -10.18 -12.78 1.28
C GLN A 142 -10.05 -14.07 0.46
N PHE A 143 -8.89 -14.72 0.48
CA PHE A 143 -8.75 -16.04 -0.15
C PHE A 143 -9.59 -17.10 0.55
N ALA A 144 -9.61 -17.13 1.89
CA ALA A 144 -10.41 -18.10 2.62
C ALA A 144 -11.93 -17.93 2.40
N ALA A 145 -12.41 -16.69 2.21
CA ALA A 145 -13.81 -16.39 1.98
C ALA A 145 -14.27 -16.70 0.54
N ASN A 146 -13.39 -16.48 -0.44
CA ASN A 146 -13.75 -16.54 -1.86
C ASN A 146 -13.27 -17.81 -2.57
N TYR A 147 -12.58 -18.71 -1.86
CA TYR A 147 -12.01 -19.92 -2.45
C TYR A 147 -12.44 -21.20 -1.72
N GLU A 148 -12.98 -22.16 -2.47
CA GLU A 148 -13.49 -23.44 -1.94
C GLU A 148 -12.37 -24.34 -1.39
N LYS A 149 -11.19 -24.32 -2.02
CA LYS A 149 -10.01 -25.05 -1.52
C LYS A 149 -9.26 -24.16 -0.55
N LYS A 150 -9.18 -24.54 0.72
CA LYS A 150 -8.36 -23.80 1.69
C LYS A 150 -6.89 -23.81 1.26
N LEU A 151 -6.33 -22.63 0.98
CA LEU A 151 -4.90 -22.46 0.73
C LEU A 151 -4.11 -22.77 2.00
N SER A 152 -2.94 -23.37 1.84
CA SER A 152 -1.99 -23.56 2.92
C SER A 152 -1.39 -22.22 3.33
N GLU A 153 -0.82 -22.17 4.54
CA GLU A 153 -0.09 -20.98 5.01
C GLU A 153 1.10 -20.64 4.10
N GLU A 154 1.78 -21.65 3.54
CA GLU A 154 2.88 -21.47 2.59
C GLU A 154 2.40 -20.85 1.27
N GLU A 155 1.25 -21.28 0.74
CA GLU A 155 0.66 -20.73 -0.47
C GLU A 155 0.29 -19.24 -0.28
N ILE A 156 -0.29 -18.88 0.86
CA ILE A 156 -0.62 -17.48 1.18
C ILE A 156 0.66 -16.64 1.32
N HIS A 157 1.71 -17.16 1.97
CA HIS A 157 3.00 -16.47 2.05
C HIS A 157 3.60 -16.21 0.65
N ILE A 158 3.57 -17.19 -0.25
CA ILE A 158 4.05 -17.02 -1.63
C ILE A 158 3.24 -15.94 -2.35
N ILE A 159 1.91 -15.96 -2.24
CA ILE A 159 1.04 -14.95 -2.83
C ILE A 159 1.37 -13.55 -2.29
N PHE A 160 1.58 -13.42 -0.97
CA PHE A 160 1.98 -12.17 -0.34
C PHE A 160 3.31 -11.64 -0.87
N PHE A 161 4.31 -12.52 -1.05
CA PHE A 161 5.59 -12.13 -1.63
C PHE A 161 5.48 -11.72 -3.10
N ILE A 162 4.67 -12.43 -3.90
CA ILE A 162 4.42 -12.04 -5.29
C ILE A 162 3.71 -10.68 -5.35
N TYR A 163 2.68 -10.48 -4.52
CA TYR A 163 1.93 -9.22 -4.44
C TYR A 163 2.86 -8.04 -4.17
N PHE A 164 3.73 -8.12 -3.16
CA PHE A 164 4.72 -7.07 -2.90
C PHE A 164 5.84 -7.01 -3.94
N GLY A 165 6.24 -8.15 -4.48
CA GLY A 165 7.25 -8.25 -5.53
C GLY A 165 6.87 -7.48 -6.79
N ILE A 166 5.60 -7.53 -7.21
CA ILE A 166 5.09 -6.76 -8.35
C ILE A 166 5.31 -5.26 -8.13
N TYR A 167 5.02 -4.76 -6.91
CA TYR A 167 5.24 -3.35 -6.59
C TYR A 167 6.73 -2.96 -6.52
N TYR A 168 7.57 -3.82 -5.96
CA TYR A 168 9.02 -3.59 -5.93
C TYR A 168 9.63 -3.55 -7.33
N VAL A 169 9.23 -4.47 -8.21
CA VAL A 169 9.70 -4.51 -9.59
C VAL A 169 9.21 -3.30 -10.39
N GLY A 170 7.94 -2.93 -10.24
CA GLY A 170 7.39 -1.72 -10.87
C GLY A 170 8.04 -0.42 -10.37
N PHE A 171 8.58 -0.42 -9.15
CA PHE A 171 9.37 0.70 -8.64
C PHE A 171 10.75 0.80 -9.30
N ILE A 172 11.40 -0.33 -9.60
CA ILE A 172 12.73 -0.37 -10.22
C ILE A 172 12.66 0.02 -11.70
N ASP A 173 11.70 -0.56 -12.43
CA ASP A 173 11.48 -0.28 -13.83
C ASP A 173 9.97 -0.37 -14.14
N PRO A 174 9.30 0.76 -14.43
CA PRO A 174 7.89 0.77 -14.82
C PRO A 174 7.58 -0.06 -16.07
N LYS A 175 8.58 -0.40 -16.90
CA LYS A 175 8.41 -1.31 -18.04
C LYS A 175 8.44 -2.78 -17.62
N MET A 176 8.97 -3.11 -16.45
CA MET A 176 8.95 -4.49 -15.93
C MET A 176 7.57 -4.89 -15.42
N THR A 177 6.67 -3.95 -15.10
CA THR A 177 5.24 -4.27 -14.89
C THR A 177 4.49 -4.55 -16.20
N GLU A 178 5.05 -4.19 -17.37
CA GLU A 178 4.53 -4.56 -18.69
C GLU A 178 4.99 -5.95 -19.14
N ILE A 179 6.00 -6.54 -18.46
CA ILE A 179 6.32 -7.95 -18.63
C ILE A 179 5.13 -8.72 -18.11
N ASP A 180 4.60 -9.63 -18.92
CA ASP A 180 3.47 -10.49 -18.58
C ASP A 180 3.85 -11.43 -17.42
N ILE A 181 3.78 -10.90 -16.19
CA ILE A 181 4.06 -11.60 -14.94
C ILE A 181 3.15 -12.82 -14.80
N THR A 182 1.99 -12.79 -15.46
CA THR A 182 1.05 -13.92 -15.51
C THR A 182 1.62 -15.11 -16.27
N LYS A 183 2.51 -14.92 -17.27
CA LYS A 183 3.24 -16.04 -17.91
C LYS A 183 4.21 -16.73 -16.95
N GLY A 184 4.89 -15.98 -16.09
CA GLY A 184 5.79 -16.55 -15.08
C GLY A 184 5.04 -17.25 -13.95
N ILE A 185 4.00 -16.59 -13.43
CA ILE A 185 3.15 -17.13 -12.35
C ILE A 185 2.39 -18.38 -12.81
N SER A 186 2.04 -18.45 -14.10
CA SER A 186 1.37 -19.62 -14.69
C SER A 186 2.17 -20.94 -14.59
N GLN A 187 3.48 -20.85 -14.36
CA GLN A 187 4.38 -22.01 -14.19
C GLN A 187 4.59 -22.39 -12.70
N LEU A 188 4.24 -21.50 -11.76
CA LEU A 188 4.42 -21.71 -10.32
C LEU A 188 3.24 -22.45 -9.66
N PHE A 189 2.08 -22.50 -10.33
CA PHE A 189 0.86 -23.16 -9.86
C PHE A 189 0.48 -24.40 -10.70
N LEU A 190 1.46 -25.03 -11.37
CA LEU A 190 1.38 -26.37 -11.98
C LEU A 190 2.12 -27.37 -11.09
#